data_AF-A0A538SMJ2-F1
#
_entry.id   AF-A0A538SMJ2-F1
#
_cell.length_a   1.000
_cell.length_b   1.000
_cell.length_c   1.000
_cell.angle_alpha   90.00
_cell.angle_beta   90.00
_cell.angle_gamma   90.00
#
_symmetry.space_group_name_H-M   'P 1'
#
loop_
_entity.id
_entity.type
_entity.pdbx_description
1 polymer ?
#
loop_
_entity_poly.entity_id
_entity_poly.type
_entity_poly.pdbx_seq_one_letter_code
_entity_poly.pdbx_strand_id
1 'polypeptide(L)'
;LAPGAAFRQGLLSNLGNPKMAVFFPSLLPQFVARGGAPFGSLVLLGCVFCLLTLAWLTLYAVAIARAGDILRRTGLGRTFQALTGAALVAFGIHLATERR
;
A
#
# COMPACT_ATOMS: atom_id res chain seq x y z
N LEU A 1 -10.65 13.09 -4.92
CA LEU A 1 -10.28 12.70 -6.30
C LEU A 1 -11.51 12.07 -6.95
N ALA A 2 -11.73 12.31 -8.25
CA ALA A 2 -12.70 11.52 -8.99
C ALA A 2 -12.27 10.03 -8.99
N PRO A 3 -13.19 9.06 -8.96
CA PRO A 3 -12.85 7.64 -8.83
C PRO A 3 -11.82 7.16 -9.85
N GLY A 4 -11.96 7.55 -11.12
CA GLY A 4 -11.03 7.19 -12.19
C GLY A 4 -9.62 7.77 -12.00
N ALA A 5 -9.50 8.98 -11.46
CA ALA A 5 -8.20 9.60 -11.18
C ALA A 5 -7.48 8.90 -10.02
N ALA A 6 -8.22 8.56 -8.96
CA ALA A 6 -7.69 7.80 -7.82
C ALA A 6 -7.22 6.39 -8.24
N PHE A 7 -8.01 5.70 -9.06
CA PHE A 7 -7.63 4.40 -9.61
C PHE A 7 -6.35 4.50 -10.45
N ARG A 8 -6.28 5.46 -11.38
CA ARG A 8 -5.11 5.65 -12.23
C ARG A 8 -3.85 5.98 -11.41
N GLN A 9 -3.97 6.80 -10.37
CA GLN A 9 -2.85 7.08 -9.47
C GLN A 9 -2.39 5.82 -8.73
N GLY A 10 -3.32 5.03 -8.20
CA GLY A 10 -3.00 3.76 -7.53
C GLY A 10 -2.36 2.73 -8.48
N LEU A 11 -2.85 2.65 -9.72
CA LEU A 11 -2.31 1.76 -10.75
C LEU A 11 -0.89 2.16 -11.15
N LEU A 12 -0.67 3.43 -11.48
CA LEU A 12 0.66 3.93 -11.85
C LEU A 12 1.65 3.79 -10.70
N SER A 13 1.22 4.07 -9.47
CA SER A 13 2.04 3.91 -8.27
C SER A 13 2.44 2.45 -8.04
N ASN A 14 1.50 1.50 -8.22
CA ASN A 14 1.82 0.07 -8.11
C ASN A 14 2.74 -0.41 -9.23
N LEU A 15 2.46 -0.06 -10.49
CA LEU A 15 3.27 -0.47 -11.63
C LEU A 15 4.68 0.13 -11.59
N GLY A 16 4.81 1.36 -11.09
CA GLY A 16 6.09 2.03 -10.90
C GLY A 16 6.90 1.48 -9.72
N ASN A 17 6.32 0.60 -8.89
CA ASN A 17 7.00 0.02 -7.74
C ASN A 17 7.57 -1.37 -8.09
N PRO A 18 8.90 -1.51 -8.31
CA PRO A 18 9.49 -2.77 -8.74
C PRO A 18 9.53 -3.85 -7.65
N LYS A 19 9.16 -3.51 -6.41
CA LYS A 19 9.23 -4.45 -5.27
C LYS A 19 8.48 -5.74 -5.55
N MET A 20 7.29 -5.63 -6.14
CA MET A 20 6.45 -6.79 -6.44
C MET A 20 7.04 -7.65 -7.56
N ALA A 21 7.63 -7.01 -8.57
CA ALA A 21 8.28 -7.70 -9.68
C ALA A 21 9.48 -8.54 -9.23
N VAL A 22 10.21 -8.09 -8.21
CA VAL A 22 11.35 -8.85 -7.63
C VAL A 22 10.87 -9.90 -6.61
N PHE A 23 9.85 -9.57 -5.80
CA PHE A 23 9.34 -10.42 -4.73
C PHE A 23 8.74 -11.72 -5.26
N PHE A 24 7.92 -11.66 -6.31
CA PHE A 24 7.15 -12.80 -6.80
C PHE A 24 8.03 -13.94 -7.35
N PRO A 25 8.97 -13.70 -8.29
CA PRO A 25 9.87 -14.75 -8.77
C PRO A 25 10.81 -15.29 -7.69
N SER A 26 11.11 -14.48 -6.67
CA SER A 26 11.98 -14.90 -5.57
C SER A 26 11.26 -15.82 -4.57
N LEU A 27 9.97 -15.59 -4.30
CA LEU A 27 9.22 -16.30 -3.27
C LEU A 27 8.29 -17.39 -3.80
N LEU A 28 7.52 -17.12 -4.86
CA LEU A 28 6.48 -18.05 -5.30
C LEU A 28 7.00 -19.42 -5.75
N PRO A 29 8.13 -19.54 -6.48
CA PRO A 29 8.65 -20.85 -6.90
C PRO A 29 8.99 -21.78 -5.74
N GLN A 30 9.28 -21.23 -4.55
CA GLN A 30 9.60 -22.02 -3.35
C GLN A 30 8.39 -22.81 -2.83
N PHE A 31 7.17 -22.39 -3.19
CA PHE A 31 5.92 -23.04 -2.79
C PHE A 31 5.37 -24.02 -3.83
N VAL A 32 6.05 -24.18 -4.97
CA VAL A 32 5.64 -25.11 -6.04
C VAL A 32 6.33 -26.46 -5.83
N ALA A 33 5.55 -27.54 -5.78
CA ALA A 33 6.08 -28.90 -5.64
C ALA A 33 6.94 -29.30 -6.85
N ARG A 34 8.08 -29.96 -6.58
CA ARG A 34 8.96 -30.50 -7.63
C ARG A 34 8.23 -31.62 -8.39
N GLY A 35 7.93 -31.39 -9.67
CA GLY A 35 7.30 -32.38 -10.56
C GLY A 35 5.86 -32.08 -11.02
N GLY A 36 5.23 -30.99 -10.56
CA GLY A 36 3.90 -30.55 -11.02
C GLY A 36 3.93 -29.56 -12.19
N ALA A 37 2.74 -29.13 -12.66
CA ALA A 37 2.59 -28.06 -13.66
C ALA A 37 2.91 -26.68 -13.04
N PRO A 38 4.12 -26.12 -13.22
CA PRO A 38 4.62 -25.03 -12.39
C PRO A 38 3.84 -23.74 -12.62
N PHE A 39 3.40 -23.52 -13.86
CA PHE A 39 2.69 -22.30 -14.25
C PHE A 39 1.32 -22.17 -13.57
N GLY A 40 0.52 -23.25 -13.52
CA GLY A 40 -0.81 -23.22 -12.90
C GLY A 40 -0.76 -22.91 -11.41
N SER A 41 0.19 -23.51 -10.68
CA SER A 41 0.40 -23.23 -9.26
C SER A 41 0.85 -21.78 -8.99
N LEU A 42 1.71 -21.23 -9.84
CA LEU A 42 2.14 -19.83 -9.73
C LEU A 42 0.99 -18.85 -9.96
N VAL A 43 0.14 -19.10 -10.98
CA VAL A 43 -1.05 -18.29 -11.24
C VAL A 43 -2.03 -18.36 -10.06
N LEU A 44 -2.30 -19.56 -9.53
CA LEU A 44 -3.16 -19.73 -8.37
C LEU A 44 -2.63 -18.94 -7.15
N LEU A 45 -1.34 -19.07 -6.85
CA LEU A 45 -0.72 -18.39 -5.72
C LEU A 45 -0.73 -16.87 -5.89
N GLY A 46 -0.54 -16.38 -7.12
CA GLY A 46 -0.71 -14.97 -7.47
C GLY A 46 -2.14 -14.48 -7.27
N CYS A 47 -3.16 -15.24 -7.70
CA CYS A 47 -4.56 -14.90 -7.48
C CYS A 47 -4.91 -14.84 -5.98
N VAL A 48 -4.46 -15.82 -5.20
CA VAL A 48 -4.65 -15.84 -3.73
C VAL A 48 -4.02 -14.60 -3.10
N PHE A 49 -2.79 -14.26 -3.50
CA PHE A 49 -2.12 -13.05 -3.01
C PHE A 49 -2.90 -11.77 -3.37
N CYS A 50 -3.38 -11.65 -4.61
CA CYS A 50 -4.17 -10.51 -5.05
C CYS A 50 -5.47 -10.37 -4.22
N LEU A 51 -6.16 -11.47 -3.96
CA LEU A 51 -7.37 -11.48 -3.14
C LEU A 51 -7.09 -11.08 -1.68
N LEU A 52 -6.03 -11.62 -1.08
CA LEU A 52 -5.60 -11.24 0.28
C LEU A 52 -5.25 -9.75 0.34
N THR A 53 -4.51 -9.25 -0.65
CA THR A 53 -4.12 -7.84 -0.72
C THR A 53 -5.33 -6.94 -0.89
N LEU A 54 -6.28 -7.31 -1.76
CA LEU A 54 -7.52 -6.55 -1.96
C LEU A 54 -8.36 -6.52 -0.68
N ALA A 55 -8.53 -7.67 -0.01
CA ALA A 55 -9.27 -7.76 1.25
C ALA A 55 -8.61 -6.89 2.33
N TRP A 56 -7.29 -6.98 2.46
CA TRP A 56 -6.51 -6.19 3.41
C TRP A 56 -6.63 -4.69 3.14
N LEU A 57 -6.38 -4.25 1.90
CA LEU A 57 -6.47 -2.82 1.55
C LEU A 57 -7.88 -2.27 1.72
N THR A 58 -8.90 -3.07 1.40
CA THR A 58 -10.31 -2.68 1.61
C THR A 58 -10.61 -2.53 3.10
N LEU A 59 -10.16 -3.48 3.93
CA LEU A 59 -10.30 -3.40 5.38
C LEU A 59 -9.63 -2.15 5.94
N TYR A 60 -8.40 -1.85 5.49
CA TYR A 60 -7.69 -0.61 5.85
C TYR A 60 -8.45 0.63 5.42
N ALA A 61 -8.91 0.68 4.18
CA ALA A 61 -9.65 1.83 3.66
C ALA A 61 -10.92 2.10 4.49
N VAL A 62 -11.67 1.04 4.82
CA VAL A 62 -12.87 1.14 5.66
C VAL A 62 -12.51 1.57 7.08
N ALA A 63 -11.48 0.97 7.69
CA ALA A 63 -11.04 1.31 9.04
C ALA A 63 -10.61 2.78 9.14
N ILE A 64 -9.82 3.25 8.16
CA ILE A 64 -9.36 4.64 8.08
C ILE A 64 -10.54 5.59 7.83
N ALA A 65 -11.47 5.23 6.95
CA ALA A 65 -12.67 6.06 6.71
C ALA A 65 -13.49 6.24 7.99
N ARG A 66 -13.71 5.15 8.74
CA ARG A 66 -14.43 5.20 10.03
C ARG A 66 -13.68 6.01 11.09
N ALA A 67 -12.37 5.83 11.20
CA ALA A 67 -11.54 6.62 12.11
C ALA A 67 -11.58 8.11 11.74
N GLY A 68 -11.53 8.43 10.44
CA GLY A 68 -11.62 9.80 9.92
C GLY A 68 -12.95 10.48 10.23
N ASP A 69 -14.07 9.75 10.09
CA ASP A 69 -15.39 10.27 10.45
C ASP A 69 -15.53 10.55 11.95
N ILE A 70 -14.95 9.70 12.81
CA ILE A 70 -14.90 9.92 14.26
C ILE A 70 -14.06 11.17 14.58
N LEU A 71 -12.88 11.31 13.98
CA LEU A 71 -11.98 12.45 14.17
C LEU A 71 -12.58 13.79 13.70
N ARG A 72 -13.39 13.75 12.63
CA ARG A 72 -14.17 14.91 12.16
C ARG A 72 -15.27 15.29 13.15
N ARG A 73 -15.95 14.31 13.76
CA ARG A 73 -17.00 14.58 14.77
C ARG A 73 -16.43 15.15 16.07
N THR A 74 -15.25 14.72 16.49
CA THR A 74 -14.62 15.19 17.74
C THR A 74 -13.75 16.44 17.58
N GLY A 75 -13.53 16.92 16.35
CA GLY A 75 -12.70 18.09 16.05
C GLY A 75 -11.18 17.87 16.18
N LEU A 76 -10.74 16.71 16.69
CA LEU A 76 -9.32 16.35 16.84
C LEU A 76 -8.60 16.12 15.50
N GLY A 77 -9.34 15.95 14.39
CA GLY A 77 -8.74 15.77 13.07
C GLY A 77 -7.78 16.90 12.67
N ARG A 78 -8.06 18.14 13.09
CA ARG A 78 -7.19 19.29 12.79
C ARG A 78 -5.86 19.22 13.55
N THR A 79 -5.88 18.76 14.79
CA THR A 79 -4.66 18.59 15.61
C THR A 79 -3.77 17.49 15.04
N PHE A 80 -4.34 16.35 14.64
CA PHE A 80 -3.58 15.26 14.00
C PHE A 80 -2.94 15.68 12.67
N GLN A 81 -3.68 16.39 11.83
CA GLN A 81 -3.16 16.94 10.58
C GLN A 81 -2.01 17.93 10.84
N ALA A 82 -2.17 18.83 11.81
CA ALA A 82 -1.12 19.80 12.18
C ALA A 82 0.14 19.11 12.71
N LEU A 83 0.00 18.10 13.59
CA LEU A 83 1.13 17.33 14.11
C LEU A 83 1.87 16.56 13.01
N THR A 84 1.12 15.92 12.11
CA THR A 84 1.72 15.15 11.00
C THR A 84 2.43 16.08 10.02
N GLY A 85 1.83 17.23 9.69
CA GLY A 85 2.44 18.26 8.85
C GLY A 85 3.70 18.84 9.49
N ALA A 86 3.67 19.16 10.79
CA ALA A 86 4.84 19.65 11.52
C ALA A 86 5.97 18.62 11.54
N ALA A 87 5.65 17.34 11.78
CA ALA A 87 6.64 16.27 11.73
C ALA A 87 7.28 16.12 10.34
N LEU A 88 6.48 16.19 9.26
CA LEU A 88 6.99 16.14 7.89
C LEU A 88 7.86 17.35 7.53
N VAL A 89 7.49 18.56 7.96
CA VAL A 89 8.32 19.77 7.78
C VAL A 89 9.64 19.62 8.54
N ALA A 90 9.60 19.16 9.79
CA ALA A 90 10.81 18.89 10.57
C ALA A 90 11.70 17.84 9.89
N PHE A 91 11.11 16.78 9.35
CA PHE A 91 11.83 15.75 8.60
C PHE A 91 12.44 16.30 7.31
N GLY A 92 11.70 17.15 6.58
CA GLY A 92 12.18 17.81 5.36
C GLY A 92 13.31 18.79 5.63
N ILE A 93 13.23 19.57 6.72
CA ILE A 93 14.32 20.45 7.17
C ILE A 93 15.53 19.59 7.54
N HIS A 94 15.33 18.52 8.31
CA HIS A 94 16.41 17.61 8.70
C HIS A 94 17.13 17.08 7.46
N LEU A 95 16.39 16.51 6.50
CA LEU A 95 16.91 15.99 5.24
C LEU A 95 17.63 17.07 4.42
N ALA A 96 17.12 18.30 4.36
CA ALA A 96 17.74 19.40 3.62
C ALA A 96 19.03 19.92 4.29
N THR A 97 19.11 19.84 5.62
CA THR A 97 20.32 20.14 6.39
C THR A 97 21.30 18.98 6.46
N GLU A 98 20.83 17.76 6.17
CA GLU A 98 21.64 16.56 6.09
C GLU A 98 22.47 16.61 4.80
N ARG A 99 23.64 17.24 4.91
CA ARG A 99 24.64 17.24 3.85
C ARG A 99 25.17 15.82 3.66
N ARG A 100 24.73 15.15 2.60
CA ARG A 100 25.43 14.04 1.94
C ARG A 100 25.36 14.20 0.42
#